data_AF-A0A267DJM6-F1
#
_entry.id   AF-A0A267DJM6-F1
#
_cell.length_a   1.000
_cell.length_b   1.000
_cell.length_c   1.000
_cell.angle_alpha   90.00
_cell.angle_beta   90.00
_cell.angle_gamma   90.00
#
_symmetry.space_group_name_H-M   'P 1'
#
loop_
_entity.id
_entity.type
_entity.pdbx_description
1 polymer ?
#
loop_
_entity_poly.entity_id
_entity_poly.type
_entity_poly.pdbx_seq_one_letter_code
_entity_poly.pdbx_strand_id
1 'polypeptide(L)' 'YRRYAGLYFCICVDIGDNNLMYLEAIHNFVEVLNEYFQNVCELDLVFNFYKVYTVVDEMFLAGEIRETQPD' A
#
# COMPACT_ATOMS: atom_id res chain seq x y z
N TYR A 1 -8.08 7.07 4.81
CA TYR A 1 -6.98 6.46 5.60
C TYR A 1 -7.49 5.18 6.26
N ARG A 2 -6.60 4.23 6.57
CA ARG A 2 -6.93 2.97 7.27
C ARG A 2 -5.80 2.60 8.24
N ARG A 3 -6.12 1.99 9.38
CA ARG A 3 -5.14 1.58 10.39
C ARG A 3 -4.90 0.08 10.31
N TYR A 4 -3.63 -0.33 10.28
CA TYR A 4 -3.19 -1.73 10.41
C TYR A 4 -2.14 -1.79 11.53
N ALA A 5 -2.41 -2.58 12.56
CA ALA A 5 -1.61 -2.61 13.80
C ALA A 5 -1.36 -1.18 14.36
N GLY A 6 -0.10 -0.81 14.58
CA GLY A 6 0.32 0.51 15.04
C GLY A 6 0.44 1.58 13.95
N LEU A 7 0.25 1.24 12.67
CA LEU A 7 0.48 2.12 11.53
C LEU A 7 -0.79 2.64 10.88
N TYR A 8 -0.71 3.88 10.39
CA TYR A 8 -1.76 4.53 9.61
C TYR A 8 -1.32 4.68 8.16
N PHE A 9 -2.15 4.17 7.25
CA PHE A 9 -1.97 4.29 5.80
C PHE A 9 -2.98 5.29 5.24
N CYS A 10 -2.53 6.24 4.44
CA CYS A 10 -3.37 7.27 3.82
C CYS A 10 -3.04 7.43 2.33
N ILE A 11 -4.08 7.67 1.54
CA ILE A 11 -4.01 8.04 0.13
C ILE A 11 -4.88 9.30 -0.03
N CYS A 12 -4.40 10.25 -0.81
CA CYS A 12 -5.17 11.44 -1.19
C CYS A 12 -5.84 11.16 -2.53
N VAL A 13 -7.14 11.42 -2.63
CA VAL A 13 -7.98 11.08 -3.78
C VAL A 13 -8.83 12.28 -4.15
N ASP A 14 -9.30 12.35 -5.40
CA ASP A 14 -10.16 13.44 -5.83
C ASP A 14 -11.59 13.30 -5.30
N ILE A 15 -12.34 14.40 -5.27
CA ILE A 15 -13.71 14.41 -4.69
C ILE A 15 -14.69 13.53 -5.47
N GLY A 16 -14.46 13.36 -6.77
CA GLY A 16 -15.30 12.55 -7.66
C GLY A 16 -14.99 11.05 -7.63
N ASP A 17 -13.93 10.66 -6.93
CA ASP A 17 -13.41 9.30 -6.96
C ASP A 17 -14.15 8.33 -6.06
N ASN A 18 -14.04 7.04 -6.40
CA ASN A 18 -14.61 5.99 -5.58
C ASN A 18 -13.75 5.72 -4.34
N ASN A 19 -14.15 6.31 -3.21
CA ASN A 19 -13.50 6.10 -1.91
C ASN A 19 -13.31 4.62 -1.54
N LEU A 20 -14.24 3.73 -1.91
CA LEU A 20 -14.13 2.31 -1.59
C LEU A 20 -12.99 1.64 -2.37
N MET A 21 -12.79 2.04 -3.63
CA MET A 21 -11.69 1.55 -4.47
C MET A 21 -10.33 1.85 -3.82
N TYR A 22 -10.14 3.06 -3.31
CA TYR A 22 -8.88 3.44 -2.66
C TYR A 22 -8.71 2.82 -1.26
N LEU A 23 -9.80 2.56 -0.53
CA LEU A 23 -9.72 1.78 0.70
C LEU A 23 -9.29 0.33 0.44
N GLU A 24 -9.70 -0.23 -0.71
CA GLU A 24 -9.27 -1.55 -1.17
C GLU A 24 -7.83 -1.52 -1.67
N ALA A 25 -7.41 -0.44 -2.35
CA ALA A 25 -6.01 -0.25 -2.74
C ALA A 25 -5.07 -0.23 -1.53
N ILE A 26 -5.46 0.44 -0.44
CA ILE A 26 -4.70 0.39 0.83
C ILE A 26 -4.64 -1.03 1.38
N HIS A 27 -5.74 -1.80 1.27
CA HIS A 27 -5.76 -3.18 1.74
C HIS A 27 -4.82 -4.08 0.95
N ASN A 28 -4.90 -4.01 -0.37
CA ASN A 28 -4.04 -4.76 -1.29
C ASN A 28 -2.56 -4.40 -1.06
N PHE A 29 -2.25 -3.11 -0.89
CA PHE A 29 -0.88 -2.66 -0.59
C PHE A 29 -0.33 -3.30 0.69
N VAL A 30 -1.14 -3.39 1.74
CA VAL A 30 -0.72 -4.04 3.00
C VAL A 30 -0.55 -5.55 2.84
N GLU A 31 -1.37 -6.21 2.02
CA GLU A 31 -1.23 -7.64 1.72
C GLU A 31 0.06 -7.92 0.93
N VAL A 32 0.33 -7.14 -0.12
CA VAL A 32 1.57 -7.24 -0.90
C VAL A 32 2.79 -7.01 0.00
N LEU A 33 2.76 -6.03 0.90
CA LEU A 33 3.83 -5.83 1.87
C LEU A 33 4.01 -7.05 2.79
N ASN A 34 2.91 -7.63 3.27
CA ASN A 34 2.96 -8.79 4.14
C ASN A 34 3.55 -10.03 3.45
N GLU A 35 3.23 -10.22 2.17
CA GLU A 35 3.81 -11.28 1.34
C GLU A 35 5.27 -11.00 1.00
N TYR A 36 5.59 -9.79 0.55
CA TYR A 36 6.95 -9.39 0.17
C TYR A 36 7.95 -9.52 1.34
N PHE A 37 7.55 -9.12 2.55
CA PHE A 37 8.39 -9.20 3.76
C PHE A 37 8.23 -10.51 4.55
N GLN A 38 7.31 -11.40 4.17
CA GLN A 38 7.05 -12.69 4.82
C GLN A 38 6.70 -12.55 6.32
N ASN A 39 5.53 -11.98 6.62
CA ASN A 39 5.05 -11.54 7.95
C ASN A 39 5.64 -10.19 8.37
N VAL A 40 5.21 -9.14 7.67
CA VAL A 40 5.70 -7.77 7.88
C VAL A 40 5.38 -7.24 9.27
N CYS A 41 6.34 -6.58 9.91
CA CYS A 41 6.10 -5.73 11.06
C CYS A 41 6.44 -4.26 10.78
N GLU A 42 5.98 -3.36 11.66
CA GLU A 42 6.20 -1.92 11.49
C GLU A 42 7.68 -1.51 11.49
N LEU A 43 8.55 -2.22 12.22
CA LEU A 43 9.99 -1.98 12.19
C LEU A 43 10.59 -2.34 10.83
N ASP A 44 10.12 -3.40 10.16
CA ASP A 44 10.63 -3.79 8.85
C ASP A 44 10.41 -2.69 7.81
N LEU A 45 9.25 -2.03 7.88
CA LEU A 45 8.90 -0.91 7.01
C LEU A 45 9.78 0.31 7.27
N VAL A 46 10.09 0.60 8.55
CA VAL A 46 10.97 1.73 8.93
C VAL A 46 12.41 1.49 8.48
N PHE A 47 12.94 0.28 8.68
CA PHE A 47 14.32 -0.05 8.32
C PHE A 47 14.52 -0.31 6.82
N ASN A 48 13.48 -0.75 6.10
CA ASN A 48 13.54 -1.07 4.67
C ASN A 48 12.64 -0.15 3.83
N PHE A 49 12.51 1.12 4.21
CA PHE A 49 11.61 2.08 3.54
C PHE A 49 11.86 2.18 2.02
N TYR A 50 13.11 1.99 1.57
CA TYR A 50 13.46 2.01 0.15
C TYR A 50 12.80 0.85 -0.63
N LYS A 51 12.63 -0.32 -0.02
CA LYS A 51 11.90 -1.45 -0.62
C LYS A 51 10.40 -1.16 -0.67
N VAL A 52 9.87 -0.49 0.37
CA VAL A 52 8.47 -0.05 0.40
C VAL A 52 8.20 0.91 -0.77
N TYR A 53 9.11 1.85 -1.06
CA TYR A 53 9.00 2.71 -2.24
C TYR A 53 8.99 1.90 -3.54
N THR A 54 9.82 0.87 -3.67
CA THR A 54 9.79 -0.02 -4.84
C THR A 54 8.43 -0.72 -4.98
N VAL A 55 7.85 -1.24 -3.90
CA VAL A 55 6.51 -1.85 -3.93
C VAL A 55 5.45 -0.82 -4.33
N VAL A 56 5.54 0.41 -3.83
CA VAL A 56 4.64 1.50 -4.23
C VAL A 56 4.75 1.81 -5.72
N ASP A 57 5.97 1.89 -6.27
CA ASP A 57 6.21 2.21 -7.69
C ASP A 57 5.71 1.09 -8.64
N GLU A 58 5.72 -0.17 -8.19
CA GLU A 58 5.10 -1.28 -8.95
C GLU A 58 3.57 -1.21 -8.90
N MET A 59 2.99 -0.95 -7.72
CA MET A 59 1.54 -0.92 -7.54
C MET A 59 0.86 0.34 -8.09
N PHE A 60 1.53 1.49 -8.03
CA PHE A 60 0.99 2.78 -8.41
C PHE A 60 1.90 3.46 -9.43
N LEU A 61 1.32 3.83 -10.58
CA LEU A 61 2.03 4.60 -11.60
C LEU A 61 1.30 5.92 -11.83
N ALA A 62 2.02 7.03 -11.64
CA ALA A 62 1.48 8.39 -11.80
C ALA A 62 0.20 8.67 -10.99
N GLY A 63 0.01 7.99 -9.84
CA GLY A 63 -1.16 8.14 -8.97
C GLY A 63 -2.30 7.16 -9.27
N GLU A 64 -2.19 6.38 -10.35
CA GLU A 64 -3.18 5.37 -10.73
C GLU A 64 -2.74 3.97 -10.31
N ILE A 65 -3.70 3.11 -9.98
CA ILE A 65 -3.45 1.70 -9.64
C ILE A 65 -3.05 0.97 -10.93
N ARG A 66 -1.82 0.47 -10.98
CA ARG A 66 -1.27 -0.22 -12.14
C ARG A 66 -1.45 -1.73 -12.05
N GLU A 67 -1.12 -2.30 -10.88
CA GLU A 67 -1.09 -3.75 -10.67
C GLU A 67 -2.00 -4.14 -9.51
N THR A 68 -2.96 -5.03 -9.78
CA THR A 68 -4.00 -5.43 -8.82
C THR A 68 -3.78 -6.82 -8.21
N GLN A 69 -2.78 -7.58 -8.67
CA GLN A 69 -2.49 -8.92 -8.16
C GLN A 69 -0.97 -9.12 -8.00
N PRO A 70 -0.49 -9.67 -6.86
CA PRO A 70 0.84 -10.24 -6.79
C PRO A 70 0.86 -11.58 -7.57
N ASP A 71 1.85 -11.76 -8.45
CA ASP A 71 2.14 -13.03 -9.14
C ASP A 71 2.77 -14.07 -8.20
#